data_AF-A0A6A6XND4-F1
#
_entry.id   AF-A0A6A6XND4-F1
#
_cell.length_a   1.000
_cell.length_b   1.000
_cell.length_c   1.000
_cell.angle_alpha   90.00
_cell.angle_beta   90.00
_cell.angle_gamma   90.00
#
_symmetry.space_group_name_H-M   'P 1'
#
loop_
_entity.id
_entity.type
_entity.pdbx_description
1 polymer ?
#
loop_
_entity_poly.entity_id
_entity_poly.type
_entity_poly.pdbx_seq_one_letter_code
_entity_poly.pdbx_strand_id
1 'polypeptide(L)'
;MEEYIDERISLLSARFQTTQDLARKKQIKTRINLQLSFKEALSERMLDLQDVNDSLTTRAHKLKLFKRHNSELRKDILATQNSRQELAFEYDNVLAEFDMEKEAFEATNRLSTSMFDIQAAIQRGRDRARGEGRVDEGPDIPLSMFLANVGRDVGSLGGGLLDQTRRFNGLLEKAADFLEGRA
;
A
#
# COMPACT_ATOMS: atom_id res chain seq x y z
N MET A 1 -58.00 14.01 -21.87
CA MET A 1 -58.82 13.27 -20.89
C MET A 1 -59.64 14.21 -20.02
N GLU A 2 -59.04 15.22 -19.39
CA GLU A 2 -59.81 16.26 -18.67
C GLU A 2 -60.78 17.01 -19.60
N GLU A 3 -60.32 17.38 -20.79
CA GLU A 3 -61.14 18.05 -21.82
C GLU A 3 -62.40 17.24 -22.19
N TYR A 4 -62.27 15.90 -22.27
CA TYR A 4 -63.41 15.01 -22.52
C TYR A 4 -64.39 14.94 -21.34
N ILE A 5 -63.89 15.06 -20.11
CA ILE A 5 -64.75 15.12 -18.91
C ILE A 5 -65.51 16.45 -18.89
N ASP A 6 -64.85 17.56 -19.25
CA ASP A 6 -65.44 18.89 -19.31
C ASP A 6 -66.51 19.01 -20.41
N GLU A 7 -66.24 18.46 -21.60
CA GLU A 7 -67.25 18.33 -22.66
C GLU A 7 -68.47 17.51 -22.20
N ARG A 8 -68.25 16.47 -21.41
CA ARG A 8 -69.33 15.61 -20.94
C ARG A 8 -70.14 16.26 -19.82
N ILE A 9 -69.49 17.02 -18.93
CA ILE A 9 -70.15 17.85 -17.91
C ILE A 9 -70.97 18.96 -18.58
N SER A 10 -70.44 19.61 -19.62
CA SER A 10 -71.18 20.65 -20.35
C SER A 10 -72.42 20.10 -21.05
N LEU A 11 -72.31 18.91 -21.68
CA LEU A 11 -73.43 18.22 -22.31
C LEU A 11 -74.50 17.76 -21.29
N LEU A 12 -74.08 17.26 -20.12
CA LEU A 12 -75.01 16.93 -19.04
C LEU A 12 -75.68 18.17 -18.45
N SER A 13 -74.96 19.29 -18.36
CA SER A 13 -75.49 20.57 -17.87
C SER A 13 -76.53 21.15 -18.84
N ALA A 14 -76.29 21.07 -20.15
CA ALA A 14 -77.28 21.43 -21.17
C ALA A 14 -78.54 20.54 -21.11
N ARG A 15 -78.36 19.23 -20.89
CA ARG A 15 -79.48 18.29 -20.66
C ARG A 15 -80.24 18.57 -19.36
N PHE A 16 -79.55 19.01 -18.31
CA PHE A 16 -80.17 19.38 -17.04
C PHE A 16 -81.11 20.58 -17.22
N GLN A 17 -80.70 21.59 -17.99
CA GLN A 17 -81.51 22.79 -18.27
C GLN A 17 -82.76 22.48 -19.10
N THR A 18 -82.65 21.57 -20.08
CA THR A 18 -83.76 21.22 -21.00
C THR A 18 -84.74 20.18 -20.44
N THR A 19 -84.39 19.46 -19.38
CA THR A 19 -85.26 18.42 -18.79
C THR A 19 -86.30 19.02 -17.83
N GLN A 20 -87.59 18.74 -18.07
CA GLN A 20 -88.69 19.19 -17.20
C GLN A 20 -89.01 18.21 -16.07
N ASP A 21 -88.76 16.91 -16.26
CA ASP A 21 -89.00 15.87 -15.27
C ASP A 21 -88.01 15.96 -14.08
N LEU A 22 -88.55 16.14 -12.88
CA LEU A 22 -87.84 16.25 -11.60
C LEU A 22 -86.98 15.02 -11.28
N ALA A 23 -87.47 13.80 -11.57
CA ALA A 23 -86.74 12.57 -11.28
C ALA A 23 -85.49 12.45 -12.17
N ARG A 24 -85.63 12.77 -13.47
CA ARG A 24 -84.51 12.81 -14.42
C ARG A 24 -83.53 13.93 -14.13
N LYS A 25 -84.01 15.12 -13.73
CA LYS A 25 -83.14 16.22 -13.29
C LYS A 25 -82.25 15.81 -12.12
N LYS A 26 -82.80 15.11 -11.11
CA LYS A 26 -82.03 14.60 -9.98
C LYS A 26 -80.93 13.62 -10.43
N GLN A 27 -81.26 12.69 -11.33
CA GLN A 27 -80.28 11.75 -11.87
C GLN A 27 -79.15 12.45 -12.65
N ILE A 28 -79.49 13.45 -13.47
CA ILE A 28 -78.49 14.24 -14.21
C ILE A 28 -77.57 15.00 -13.25
N LYS A 29 -78.13 15.63 -12.21
CA LYS A 29 -77.35 16.31 -11.16
C LYS A 29 -76.38 15.36 -10.46
N THR A 30 -76.82 14.16 -10.09
CA THR A 30 -75.94 13.14 -9.50
C THR A 30 -74.80 12.76 -10.44
N ARG A 31 -75.07 12.61 -11.74
CA ARG A 31 -74.04 12.29 -12.74
C ARG A 31 -73.03 13.42 -12.91
N ILE A 32 -73.47 14.68 -12.92
CA ILE A 32 -72.59 15.84 -12.97
C ILE A 32 -71.65 15.84 -11.75
N ASN A 33 -72.20 15.66 -10.54
CA ASN A 33 -71.40 15.62 -9.31
C ASN A 33 -70.38 14.47 -9.31
N LEU A 34 -70.78 13.29 -9.80
CA LEU A 34 -69.88 12.14 -9.93
C LEU A 34 -68.72 12.45 -10.88
N GLN A 35 -69.00 13.08 -12.03
CA GLN A 35 -67.97 13.44 -13.00
C GLN A 35 -67.02 14.51 -12.47
N LEU A 36 -67.53 15.50 -11.72
CA LEU A 36 -66.71 16.51 -11.05
C LEU A 36 -65.78 15.86 -10.01
N SER A 37 -66.32 15.02 -9.13
CA SER A 37 -65.52 14.29 -8.13
C SER A 37 -64.47 13.39 -8.77
N PHE A 38 -64.81 12.72 -9.88
CA PHE A 38 -63.85 11.93 -10.64
C PHE A 38 -62.75 12.80 -11.26
N LYS A 39 -63.08 13.98 -11.80
CA LYS A 39 -62.10 14.92 -12.34
C LYS A 39 -61.12 15.38 -11.25
N GLU A 40 -61.63 15.78 -10.10
CA GLU A 40 -60.82 16.22 -8.96
C GLU A 40 -59.87 15.11 -8.50
N ALA A 41 -60.38 13.90 -8.30
CA ALA A 41 -59.56 12.75 -7.89
C ALA A 41 -58.51 12.37 -8.96
N LEU A 42 -58.85 12.49 -10.25
CA LEU A 42 -57.90 12.25 -11.34
C LEU A 42 -56.77 13.28 -11.34
N SER A 43 -57.10 14.56 -11.13
CA SER A 43 -56.14 15.66 -11.09
C SER A 43 -55.19 15.52 -9.91
N GLU A 44 -55.72 15.24 -8.72
CA GLU A 44 -54.93 14.94 -7.51
C GLU A 44 -53.99 13.76 -7.75
N ARG A 45 -54.51 12.66 -8.33
CA ARG A 45 -53.70 11.47 -8.58
C ARG A 45 -52.60 11.70 -9.63
N MET A 46 -52.85 12.55 -10.62
CA MET A 46 -51.82 12.93 -11.59
C MET A 46 -50.73 13.77 -10.96
N LEU A 47 -51.09 14.69 -10.07
CA LEU A 47 -50.14 15.50 -9.32
C LEU A 47 -49.27 14.62 -8.41
N ASP A 48 -49.86 13.67 -7.69
CA ASP A 48 -49.11 12.67 -6.92
C ASP A 48 -48.11 11.89 -7.79
N LEU A 49 -48.56 11.43 -8.96
CA LEU A 49 -47.70 10.66 -9.87
C LEU A 49 -46.56 11.51 -10.41
N GLN A 50 -46.81 12.79 -10.68
CA GLN A 50 -45.78 13.73 -11.10
C GLN A 50 -44.76 13.95 -9.98
N ASP A 51 -45.20 14.20 -8.75
CA ASP A 51 -44.31 14.36 -7.59
C ASP A 51 -43.45 13.11 -7.36
N VAL A 52 -44.05 11.93 -7.47
CA VAL A 52 -43.32 10.66 -7.36
C VAL A 52 -42.28 10.54 -8.47
N ASN A 53 -42.63 10.87 -9.72
CA ASN A 53 -41.71 10.79 -10.85
C ASN A 53 -40.54 11.79 -10.72
N ASP A 54 -40.81 13.02 -10.28
CA ASP A 54 -39.79 14.05 -10.06
C ASP A 54 -38.85 13.65 -8.91
N SER A 55 -39.41 13.08 -7.84
CA SER A 55 -38.63 12.53 -6.73
C SER A 55 -37.74 11.37 -7.17
N LEU A 56 -38.25 10.48 -8.03
CA LEU A 56 -37.52 9.33 -8.55
C LEU A 56 -36.36 9.78 -9.45
N THR A 57 -36.61 10.74 -10.34
CA THR A 57 -35.61 11.31 -11.24
C THR A 57 -34.48 11.96 -10.44
N THR A 58 -34.83 12.75 -9.42
CA THR A 58 -33.85 13.37 -8.52
C THR A 58 -33.03 12.33 -7.77
N ARG A 59 -33.66 11.27 -7.25
CA ARG A 59 -32.98 10.16 -6.56
C ARG A 59 -32.06 9.38 -7.50
N ALA A 60 -32.48 9.15 -8.74
CA ALA A 60 -31.64 8.50 -9.75
C ALA A 60 -30.38 9.31 -10.06
N HIS A 61 -30.50 10.64 -10.16
CA HIS A 61 -29.34 11.52 -10.32
C HIS A 61 -28.40 11.46 -9.11
N LYS A 62 -28.94 11.56 -7.88
CA LYS A 62 -28.16 11.44 -6.65
C LYS A 62 -27.44 10.09 -6.56
N LEU A 63 -28.10 9.00 -6.93
CA LEU A 63 -27.49 7.66 -6.96
C LEU A 63 -26.30 7.59 -7.94
N LYS A 64 -26.41 8.20 -9.12
CA LYS A 64 -25.29 8.28 -10.08
C LYS A 64 -24.10 9.05 -9.48
N LEU A 65 -24.36 10.18 -8.84
CA LEU A 65 -23.32 10.96 -8.16
C LEU A 65 -22.65 10.17 -7.05
N PHE A 66 -23.42 9.50 -6.17
CA PHE A 66 -22.85 8.68 -5.11
C PHE A 66 -22.02 7.51 -5.64
N LYS A 67 -22.46 6.86 -6.72
CA LYS A 67 -21.68 5.80 -7.37
C LYS A 67 -20.35 6.32 -7.91
N ARG A 68 -20.37 7.51 -8.53
CA ARG A 68 -19.15 8.18 -9.03
C ARG A 68 -18.20 8.51 -7.88
N HIS A 69 -18.68 9.18 -6.84
CA HIS A 69 -17.88 9.54 -5.67
C HIS A 69 -17.30 8.31 -4.96
N ASN A 70 -18.07 7.22 -4.85
CA ASN A 70 -17.57 5.97 -4.27
C ASN A 70 -16.47 5.33 -5.12
N SER A 71 -16.55 5.44 -6.45
CA SER A 71 -15.49 4.99 -7.36
C SER A 71 -14.22 5.84 -7.21
N GLU A 72 -14.38 7.16 -7.11
CA GLU A 72 -13.28 8.10 -6.84
C GLU A 72 -12.60 7.79 -5.50
N LEU A 73 -13.38 7.65 -4.42
CA LEU A 73 -12.84 7.32 -3.09
C LEU A 73 -12.08 5.98 -3.07
N ARG A 74 -12.56 4.98 -3.82
CA ARG A 74 -11.83 3.70 -3.95
C ARG A 74 -10.49 3.87 -4.63
N LYS A 75 -10.38 4.75 -5.63
CA LYS A 75 -9.09 5.07 -6.27
C LYS A 75 -8.16 5.75 -5.28
N ASP A 76 -8.65 6.71 -4.50
CA ASP A 76 -7.84 7.43 -3.52
C ASP A 76 -7.32 6.51 -2.41
N ILE A 77 -8.15 5.55 -1.96
CA ILE A 77 -7.73 4.52 -0.99
C ILE A 77 -6.60 3.67 -1.58
N LEU A 78 -6.75 3.19 -2.82
CA LEU A 78 -5.71 2.38 -3.47
C LEU A 78 -4.42 3.18 -3.68
N ALA A 79 -4.52 4.44 -4.11
CA ALA A 79 -3.37 5.32 -4.24
C ALA A 79 -2.64 5.50 -2.91
N THR A 80 -3.39 5.74 -1.83
CA THR A 80 -2.82 5.89 -0.48
C THR A 80 -2.16 4.60 0.01
N GLN A 81 -2.77 3.44 -0.27
CA GLN A 81 -2.19 2.14 0.07
C GLN A 81 -0.88 1.89 -0.67
N ASN A 82 -0.82 2.20 -1.96
CA ASN A 82 0.39 2.08 -2.76
C ASN A 82 1.50 3.00 -2.22
N SER A 83 1.20 4.28 -1.95
CA SER A 83 2.19 5.21 -1.38
C SER A 83 2.70 4.77 -0.01
N ARG A 84 1.85 4.15 0.82
CA ARG A 84 2.29 3.57 2.11
C ARG A 84 3.21 2.38 1.91
N GLN A 85 2.93 1.55 0.91
CA GLN A 85 3.75 0.39 0.61
C GLN A 85 5.11 0.81 0.03
N GLU A 86 5.14 1.80 -0.86
CA GLU A 86 6.37 2.41 -1.36
C GLU A 86 7.22 2.97 -0.22
N LEU A 87 6.61 3.75 0.68
CA LEU A 87 7.31 4.29 1.85
C LEU A 87 7.84 3.19 2.78
N ALA A 88 7.09 2.09 2.96
CA ALA A 88 7.56 0.96 3.77
C ALA A 88 8.80 0.31 3.14
N PHE A 89 8.82 0.15 1.81
CA PHE A 89 10.00 -0.37 1.12
C PHE A 89 11.21 0.57 1.22
N GLU A 90 11.01 1.88 1.09
CA GLU A 90 12.08 2.86 1.30
C GLU A 90 12.62 2.80 2.74
N TYR A 91 11.72 2.70 3.72
CA TYR A 91 12.09 2.59 5.12
C TYR A 91 12.88 1.30 5.41
N ASP A 92 12.45 0.16 4.87
CA ASP A 92 13.13 -1.12 5.01
C ASP A 92 14.55 -1.07 4.40
N ASN A 93 14.71 -0.41 3.26
CA ASN A 93 16.03 -0.21 2.64
C ASN A 93 16.94 0.65 3.52
N VAL A 94 16.44 1.79 4.03
CA VAL A 94 17.20 2.67 4.92
C VAL A 94 17.58 1.94 6.21
N LEU A 95 16.68 1.15 6.79
CA LEU A 95 16.98 0.33 7.96
C LEU A 95 18.07 -0.70 7.66
N ALA A 96 18.00 -1.39 6.53
CA ALA A 96 19.01 -2.38 6.14
C ALA A 96 20.39 -1.73 5.99
N GLU A 97 20.47 -0.56 5.34
CA GLU A 97 21.72 0.21 5.22
C GLU A 97 22.24 0.65 6.60
N PHE A 98 21.36 1.17 7.46
CA PHE A 98 21.73 1.58 8.81
C PHE A 98 22.25 0.42 9.66
N ASP A 99 21.61 -0.75 9.61
CA ASP A 99 22.05 -1.93 10.35
C ASP A 99 23.41 -2.43 9.86
N MET A 100 23.65 -2.39 8.55
CA MET A 100 24.97 -2.71 7.98
C MET A 100 26.06 -1.74 8.46
N GLU A 101 25.79 -0.44 8.43
CA GLU A 101 26.73 0.59 8.90
C GLU A 101 26.99 0.45 10.41
N LYS A 102 25.94 0.20 11.19
CA LYS A 102 26.03 -0.03 12.63
C LYS A 102 26.89 -1.25 12.96
N GLU A 103 26.69 -2.38 12.28
CA GLU A 103 27.52 -3.57 12.49
C GLU A 103 28.99 -3.32 12.14
N ALA A 104 29.27 -2.60 11.04
CA ALA A 104 30.64 -2.22 10.67
C ALA A 104 31.29 -1.30 11.71
N PHE A 105 30.53 -0.33 12.23
CA PHE A 105 30.97 0.57 13.29
C PHE A 105 31.22 -0.19 14.60
N GLU A 106 30.29 -1.07 15.01
CA GLU A 106 30.44 -1.90 16.20
C GLU A 106 31.65 -2.84 16.08
N ALA A 107 31.87 -3.47 14.92
CA ALA A 107 33.05 -4.31 14.68
C ALA A 107 34.35 -3.51 14.82
N THR A 108 34.39 -2.30 14.28
CA THR A 108 35.56 -1.40 14.38
C THR A 108 35.80 -0.95 15.82
N ASN A 109 34.72 -0.63 16.55
CA ASN A 109 34.81 -0.24 17.96
C ASN A 109 35.25 -1.40 18.86
N ARG A 110 34.73 -2.63 18.61
CA ARG A 110 35.17 -3.85 19.30
C ARG A 110 36.64 -4.17 19.03
N LEU A 111 37.09 -4.02 17.78
CA LEU A 111 38.50 -4.18 17.41
C LEU A 111 39.39 -3.16 18.13
N SER A 112 38.97 -1.88 18.14
CA SER A 112 39.71 -0.79 18.80
C SER A 112 39.83 -1.03 20.31
N THR A 113 38.74 -1.46 20.94
CA THR A 113 38.72 -1.83 22.37
C THR A 113 39.65 -3.00 22.64
N SER A 114 39.58 -4.06 21.83
CA SER A 114 40.45 -5.24 21.96
C SER A 114 41.93 -4.89 21.77
N MET A 115 42.26 -4.01 20.83
CA MET A 115 43.63 -3.52 20.61
C MET A 115 44.14 -2.71 21.80
N PHE A 116 43.31 -1.85 22.38
CA PHE A 116 43.64 -1.11 23.59
C PHE A 116 43.91 -2.05 24.76
N ASP A 117 43.09 -3.09 24.95
CA ASP A 117 43.26 -4.08 26.01
C ASP A 117 44.55 -4.91 25.83
N ILE A 118 44.86 -5.33 24.59
CA ILE A 118 46.13 -6.00 24.27
C ILE A 118 47.31 -5.09 24.57
N GLN A 119 47.26 -3.82 24.16
CA GLN A 119 48.34 -2.87 24.41
C GLN A 119 48.53 -2.64 25.92
N ALA A 120 47.44 -2.51 26.68
CA ALA A 120 47.49 -2.40 28.13
C ALA A 120 48.06 -3.67 28.79
N ALA A 121 47.70 -4.87 28.31
CA ALA A 121 48.22 -6.13 28.81
C ALA A 121 49.73 -6.30 28.50
N ILE A 122 50.17 -5.94 27.29
CA ILE A 122 51.59 -5.94 26.91
C ILE A 122 52.37 -4.97 27.81
N GLN A 123 51.85 -3.76 28.02
CA GLN A 123 52.51 -2.77 28.85
C GLN A 123 52.64 -3.26 30.30
N ARG A 124 51.55 -3.78 30.89
CA ARG A 124 51.58 -4.40 32.23
C ARG A 124 52.56 -5.58 32.30
N GLY A 125 52.61 -6.42 31.26
CA GLY A 125 53.54 -7.54 31.18
C GLY A 125 55.00 -7.10 31.14
N ARG A 126 55.32 -6.06 30.35
CA ARG A 126 56.67 -5.46 30.30
C ARG A 126 57.07 -4.83 31.62
N ASP A 127 56.16 -4.09 32.25
CA ASP A 127 56.42 -3.44 33.53
C ASP A 127 56.65 -4.48 34.64
N ARG A 128 55.90 -5.59 34.63
CA ARG A 128 56.13 -6.74 35.52
C ARG A 128 57.47 -7.43 35.26
N ALA A 129 57.82 -7.72 34.00
CA ALA A 129 59.09 -8.35 33.64
C ALA A 129 60.30 -7.51 34.05
N ARG A 130 60.20 -6.18 33.97
CA ARG A 130 61.22 -5.25 34.50
C ARG A 130 61.35 -5.34 36.02
N GLY A 131 60.24 -5.44 36.74
CA GLY A 131 60.26 -5.61 38.20
C GLY A 131 60.83 -6.95 38.66
N GLU A 132 60.68 -8.01 37.85
CA GLU A 132 61.16 -9.37 38.14
C GLU A 132 62.57 -9.65 37.55
N GLY A 133 63.20 -8.69 36.87
CA GLY A 133 64.54 -8.85 36.27
C GLY A 133 64.59 -9.76 35.04
N ARG A 134 63.45 -10.14 34.46
CA ARG A 134 63.31 -11.04 33.30
C ARG A 134 63.19 -10.30 31.96
N VAL A 135 63.97 -9.23 31.80
CA VAL A 135 63.83 -8.30 30.65
C VAL A 135 64.26 -8.95 29.33
N ASP A 136 65.13 -9.96 29.38
CA ASP A 136 65.69 -10.67 28.21
C ASP A 136 64.88 -11.90 27.75
N GLU A 137 63.74 -12.20 28.37
CA GLU A 137 62.90 -13.36 27.99
C GLU A 137 61.78 -13.02 26.97
N GLY A 138 61.82 -11.81 26.39
CA GLY A 138 60.88 -11.40 25.34
C GLY A 138 61.23 -12.00 23.98
N PRO A 139 60.28 -12.13 23.04
CA PRO A 139 60.58 -12.58 21.68
C PRO A 139 61.52 -11.59 20.98
N ASP A 140 62.62 -12.09 20.41
CA ASP A 140 63.62 -11.29 19.65
C ASP A 140 63.02 -10.56 18.45
N ILE A 141 61.86 -11.02 17.96
CA ILE A 141 61.14 -10.43 16.83
C ILE A 141 59.95 -9.61 17.37
N PRO A 142 59.84 -8.31 17.03
CA PRO A 142 58.70 -7.49 17.42
C PRO A 142 57.38 -8.14 16.97
N LEU A 143 56.40 -8.24 17.87
CA LEU A 143 55.09 -8.83 17.60
C LEU A 143 54.40 -8.20 16.37
N SER A 144 54.66 -6.91 16.11
CA SER A 144 54.19 -6.20 14.91
C SER A 144 54.71 -6.82 13.60
N MET A 145 55.95 -7.30 13.59
CA MET A 145 56.57 -7.95 12.44
C MET A 145 55.98 -9.35 12.22
N PHE A 146 55.65 -10.07 13.30
CA PHE A 146 54.96 -11.36 13.23
C PHE A 146 53.51 -11.21 12.73
N LEU A 147 52.76 -10.24 13.25
CA LEU A 147 51.38 -9.98 12.83
C LEU A 147 51.29 -9.50 11.38
N ALA A 148 52.27 -8.73 10.90
CA ALA A 148 52.35 -8.33 9.50
C ALA A 148 52.57 -9.53 8.56
N ASN A 149 53.43 -10.47 8.96
CA ASN A 149 53.67 -11.69 8.18
C ASN A 149 52.44 -12.61 8.18
N VAL A 150 51.83 -12.85 9.35
CA VAL A 150 50.60 -13.68 9.45
C VAL A 150 49.43 -13.04 8.71
N GLY A 151 49.25 -11.71 8.81
CA GLY A 151 48.21 -10.98 8.09
C GLY A 151 48.39 -11.05 6.57
N ARG A 152 49.63 -11.02 6.08
CA ARG A 152 49.95 -11.22 4.65
C ARG A 152 49.69 -12.65 4.19
N ASP A 153 50.06 -13.64 5.00
CA ASP A 153 50.01 -15.06 4.61
C ASP A 153 48.59 -15.64 4.67
N VAL A 154 47.76 -15.14 5.60
CA VAL A 154 46.40 -15.66 5.89
C VAL A 154 45.30 -14.70 5.40
N GLY A 155 45.63 -13.47 5.03
CA GLY A 155 44.67 -12.44 4.61
C GLY A 155 43.91 -12.79 3.32
N SER A 156 42.58 -12.66 3.37
CA SER A 156 41.68 -12.85 2.21
C SER A 156 41.80 -11.73 1.16
N LEU A 157 42.21 -10.53 1.57
CA LEU A 157 42.35 -9.34 0.72
C LEU A 157 43.82 -9.18 0.29
N GLY A 158 44.29 -10.01 -0.62
CA GLY A 158 45.67 -9.91 -1.12
C GLY A 158 46.31 -11.17 -1.70
N GLY A 159 45.60 -12.30 -1.73
CA GLY A 159 46.14 -13.54 -2.32
C GLY A 159 47.07 -14.30 -1.37
N GLY A 160 46.59 -14.58 -0.15
CA GLY A 160 47.28 -15.43 0.82
C GLY A 160 47.51 -16.87 0.30
N LEU A 161 48.21 -17.67 1.10
CA LEU A 161 48.68 -19.02 0.74
C LEU A 161 47.56 -19.94 0.20
N LEU A 162 46.34 -19.84 0.75
CA LEU A 162 45.21 -20.66 0.31
C LEU A 162 44.74 -20.30 -1.11
N ASP A 163 44.73 -19.02 -1.48
CA ASP A 163 44.35 -18.58 -2.83
C ASP A 163 45.39 -19.04 -3.85
N GLN A 164 46.68 -18.97 -3.50
CA GLN A 164 47.77 -19.50 -4.34
C GLN A 164 47.65 -21.01 -4.52
N THR A 165 47.35 -21.76 -3.45
CA THR A 165 47.17 -23.21 -3.51
C THR A 165 45.95 -23.59 -4.35
N ARG A 166 44.85 -22.84 -4.24
CA ARG A 166 43.65 -23.05 -5.07
C ARG A 166 43.93 -22.79 -6.55
N ARG A 167 44.67 -21.72 -6.88
CA ARG A 167 45.07 -21.43 -8.27
C ARG A 167 46.00 -22.50 -8.84
N PHE A 168 46.94 -22.98 -8.03
CA PHE A 168 47.83 -24.06 -8.42
C PHE A 168 47.07 -25.37 -8.70
N ASN A 169 46.14 -25.75 -7.82
CA ASN A 169 45.29 -26.92 -8.06
C ASN A 169 44.41 -26.76 -9.30
N GLY A 170 43.83 -25.58 -9.55
CA GLY A 170 43.06 -25.34 -10.76
C GLY A 170 43.89 -25.42 -12.05
N LEU A 171 45.20 -25.12 -11.99
CA LEU A 171 46.12 -25.35 -13.12
C LEU A 171 46.42 -26.83 -13.31
N LEU A 172 46.61 -27.59 -12.22
CA LEU A 172 46.79 -29.03 -12.27
C LEU A 172 45.56 -29.76 -12.80
N GLU A 173 44.36 -29.34 -12.40
CA GLU A 173 43.09 -29.88 -12.92
C GLU A 173 42.98 -29.64 -14.43
N LYS A 174 43.27 -28.43 -14.91
CA LYS A 174 43.27 -28.14 -16.36
C LYS A 174 44.31 -28.95 -17.15
N ALA A 175 45.48 -29.18 -16.55
CA ALA A 175 46.51 -30.01 -17.17
C ALA A 175 46.10 -31.50 -17.19
N ALA A 176 45.42 -31.97 -16.15
CA ALA A 176 44.86 -33.31 -16.08
C ALA A 176 43.71 -33.50 -17.10
N ASP A 177 42.79 -32.54 -17.21
CA ASP A 177 41.69 -32.58 -18.20
C ASP A 177 42.20 -32.64 -19.64
N PHE A 178 43.29 -31.93 -19.93
CA PHE A 178 43.96 -31.96 -21.24
C PHE A 178 44.63 -33.31 -21.51
N LEU A 179 45.19 -33.96 -20.49
CA LEU A 179 45.83 -35.27 -20.59
C LEU A 179 44.83 -36.43 -20.64
N GLU A 180 43.66 -36.30 -20.00
CA GLU A 180 42.58 -37.29 -20.04
C GLU A 180 41.67 -37.17 -21.27
N GLY A 181 41.91 -36.19 -22.15
CA GLY A 181 41.23 -36.07 -23.45
C GLY A 181 39.76 -35.66 -23.35
N ARG A 182 39.38 -34.88 -22.33
CA ARG A 182 38.00 -34.39 -22.12
C ARG A 182 37.88 -32.88 -22.37
N ALA A 183 38.49 -32.40 -23.46
CA ALA A 183 38.24 -31.05 -23.98
C ALA A 183 37.01 -31.04 -24.90
#